data_AF-A0A7S3GMM5-F1
#
_entry.id   AF-A0A7S3GMM5-F1
#
_cell.length_a   1.000
_cell.length_b   1.000
_cell.length_c   1.000
_cell.angle_alpha   90.00
_cell.angle_beta   90.00
_cell.angle_gamma   90.00
#
_symmetry.space_group_name_H-M   'P 1'
#
loop_
_entity.id
_entity.type
_entity.pdbx_description
1 polymer ?
#
loop_
_entity_poly.entity_id
_entity_poly.type
_entity_poly.pdbx_seq_one_letter_code
_entity_poly.pdbx_strand_id
1 'polypeptide(L)'
;FLLTKQARIVAMTCTHAAMTRGRLVELGFKYDSIVMEEAAQVLEVETLIPMLLQDTDRIDGARLQRVVLIGDHHQLPPVVKHAAFQKFSRLDQSMFTRFVRLGVPCVQLDRQGRARAEIAALYSWRYNQSPTHRLDNLEHVLQRPAFLQANPGFAHTFQFVDVGDFQGKGEACPTPHFFQNLGEAEYVVAVYQYMRLLGYPAEKISILTTYNGQKSLIQDIIAQRCKNPIFGLPGAISTVDKYQGQQNDYVLLSLVRTESVGHVRDIRRLVVALSRARLGLYVFGREALFSNCYELTTAFGMLRSRGNKLQLVAGEAYPHSDRPAAVDSDTTAVVASTGSSAGVSAHTVEDVTALGVLVYQMVQQAQSMQQQQQAV
;
A
#
# COMPACT_ATOMS: atom_id res chain seq x y z
N PHE A 1 -6.93 29.72 27.36
CA PHE A 1 -6.74 30.96 26.58
C PHE A 1 -6.44 30.66 25.12
N LEU A 2 -5.32 29.98 24.79
CA LEU A 2 -4.98 29.65 23.39
C LEU A 2 -6.15 28.99 22.64
N LEU A 3 -6.66 27.89 23.17
CA LEU A 3 -7.73 27.09 22.57
C LEU A 3 -9.07 27.84 22.39
N THR A 4 -9.42 28.73 23.32
CA THR A 4 -10.76 29.34 23.38
C THR A 4 -10.80 30.76 22.80
N LYS A 5 -9.65 31.42 22.64
CA LYS A 5 -9.59 32.84 22.25
C LYS A 5 -8.60 33.16 21.14
N GLN A 6 -7.49 32.43 21.01
CA GLN A 6 -6.40 32.83 20.09
C GLN A 6 -6.27 31.90 18.87
N ALA A 7 -6.40 30.60 19.05
CA ALA A 7 -6.27 29.62 17.99
C ALA A 7 -7.43 29.75 17.01
N ARG A 8 -7.11 29.95 15.73
CA ARG A 8 -8.09 29.95 14.63
C ARG A 8 -8.25 28.57 13.98
N ILE A 9 -7.24 27.73 14.12
CA ILE A 9 -7.22 26.35 13.64
C ILE A 9 -6.85 25.48 14.83
N VAL A 10 -7.69 24.49 15.11
CA VAL A 10 -7.51 23.51 16.17
C VAL A 10 -7.65 22.14 15.54
N ALA A 11 -6.60 21.33 15.65
CA ALA A 11 -6.58 19.97 15.14
C ALA A 11 -6.59 18.98 16.31
N MET A 12 -7.38 17.92 16.17
CA MET A 12 -7.44 16.80 17.11
C MET A 12 -7.94 15.55 16.40
N THR A 13 -7.67 14.37 16.95
CA THR A 13 -8.26 13.12 16.44
C THR A 13 -9.71 12.98 16.89
N CYS A 14 -10.52 12.23 16.15
CA CYS A 14 -11.92 11.96 16.53
C CYS A 14 -12.01 11.25 17.90
N THR A 15 -11.06 10.37 18.21
CA THR A 15 -10.95 9.72 19.53
C THR A 15 -10.68 10.75 20.63
N HIS A 16 -9.78 11.72 20.40
CA HIS A 16 -9.51 12.76 21.38
C HIS A 16 -10.72 13.70 21.57
N ALA A 17 -11.42 14.04 20.48
CA ALA A 17 -12.66 14.80 20.53
C ALA A 17 -13.72 14.09 21.39
N ALA A 18 -13.86 12.77 21.25
CA ALA A 18 -14.77 11.96 22.08
C ALA A 18 -14.40 11.99 23.56
N MET A 19 -13.12 11.80 23.88
CA MET A 19 -12.65 11.79 25.27
C MET A 19 -12.74 13.16 25.96
N THR A 20 -12.52 14.25 25.21
CA THR A 20 -12.40 15.61 25.78
C THR A 20 -13.65 16.46 25.61
N ARG A 21 -14.73 15.92 25.02
CA ARG A 21 -15.97 16.64 24.75
C ARG A 21 -16.48 17.44 25.96
N GLY A 22 -16.63 16.79 27.12
CA GLY A 22 -17.16 17.46 28.31
C GLY A 22 -16.32 18.68 28.71
N ARG A 23 -15.00 18.50 28.75
CA ARG A 23 -14.05 19.58 29.06
C ARG A 23 -14.08 20.70 28.03
N LEU A 24 -14.20 20.39 26.74
CA LEU A 24 -14.27 21.41 25.68
C LEU A 24 -15.53 22.27 25.79
N VAL A 25 -16.66 21.63 26.10
CA VAL A 25 -17.94 22.31 26.33
C VAL A 25 -17.86 23.19 27.58
N GLU A 26 -17.35 22.67 28.70
CA GLU A 26 -17.16 23.44 29.94
C GLU A 26 -16.22 24.64 29.78
N LEU A 27 -15.18 24.50 28.94
CA LEU A 27 -14.27 25.59 28.62
C LEU A 27 -14.90 26.67 27.71
N GLY A 28 -16.12 26.44 27.21
CA GLY A 28 -16.78 27.34 26.26
C GLY A 28 -16.08 27.36 24.90
N PHE A 29 -15.56 26.22 24.45
CA PHE A 29 -14.97 26.09 23.11
C PHE A 29 -16.04 26.35 22.04
N LYS A 30 -15.70 27.16 21.02
CA LYS A 30 -16.59 27.54 19.93
C LYS A 30 -15.88 27.44 18.59
N TYR A 31 -16.58 27.02 17.55
CA TYR A 31 -16.06 26.92 16.18
C TYR A 31 -17.20 27.02 15.16
N ASP A 32 -16.89 27.58 13.98
CA ASP A 32 -17.87 27.82 12.92
C ASP A 32 -17.78 26.77 11.79
N SER A 33 -16.67 26.04 11.69
CA SER A 33 -16.41 25.11 10.60
C SER A 33 -15.64 23.89 11.07
N ILE A 34 -15.98 22.71 10.54
CA ILE A 34 -15.29 21.45 10.77
C ILE A 34 -14.75 20.95 9.43
N VAL A 35 -13.50 20.49 9.45
CA VAL A 35 -12.90 19.72 8.37
C VAL A 35 -12.48 18.37 8.97
N MET A 36 -12.93 17.28 8.35
CA MET A 36 -12.54 15.92 8.72
C MET A 36 -11.84 15.26 7.56
N GLU A 37 -10.61 14.80 7.79
CA GLU A 37 -9.90 13.91 6.88
C GLU A 37 -10.11 12.45 7.30
N GLU A 38 -9.89 11.52 6.36
CA GLU A 38 -10.15 10.08 6.55
C GLU A 38 -11.59 9.77 7.01
N ALA A 39 -12.56 10.60 6.62
CA ALA A 39 -13.94 10.52 7.10
C ALA A 39 -14.63 9.17 6.80
N ALA A 40 -14.16 8.44 5.79
CA ALA A 40 -14.65 7.09 5.49
C ALA A 40 -14.23 6.04 6.53
N GLN A 41 -13.19 6.31 7.33
CA GLN A 41 -12.60 5.42 8.34
C GLN A 41 -13.07 5.68 9.76
N VAL A 42 -13.79 6.78 9.98
CA VAL A 42 -14.30 7.16 11.30
C VAL A 42 -15.66 6.52 11.52
N LEU A 43 -15.89 5.95 12.72
CA LEU A 43 -17.20 5.41 13.06
C LEU A 43 -18.26 6.51 12.98
N GLU A 44 -19.50 6.14 12.66
CA GLU A 44 -20.59 7.11 12.53
C GLU A 44 -20.78 7.98 13.78
N VAL A 45 -20.74 7.36 14.97
CA VAL A 45 -20.82 8.09 16.26
C VAL A 45 -19.62 9.02 16.47
N GLU A 46 -18.42 8.59 16.09
CA GLU A 46 -17.20 9.39 16.23
C GLU A 46 -17.15 10.55 15.22
N THR A 47 -17.89 10.46 14.12
CA THR A 47 -18.07 11.56 13.17
C THR A 47 -19.05 12.61 13.72
N LEU A 48 -20.06 12.19 14.49
CA LEU A 48 -21.06 13.10 15.07
C LEU A 48 -20.50 13.90 16.25
N ILE A 49 -19.69 13.27 17.10
CA ILE A 49 -19.14 13.88 18.33
C ILE A 49 -18.46 15.23 18.06
N PRO A 50 -17.54 15.38 17.07
CA PRO A 50 -16.90 16.66 16.78
C PRO A 50 -17.88 17.78 16.45
N MET A 51 -19.06 17.48 15.90
CA MET A 51 -20.12 18.45 15.58
C MET A 51 -20.83 18.99 16.82
N LEU A 52 -20.60 18.36 17.99
CA LEU A 52 -21.26 18.65 19.27
C LEU A 52 -20.25 19.02 20.38
N LEU A 53 -19.07 19.52 20.00
CA LEU A 53 -18.02 20.00 20.93
C LEU A 53 -18.23 21.42 21.47
N GLN A 54 -19.33 22.08 21.08
CA GLN A 54 -19.71 23.41 21.55
C GLN A 54 -21.14 23.37 22.06
N ASP A 55 -21.46 24.24 23.01
CA ASP A 55 -22.82 24.37 23.50
C ASP A 55 -23.71 25.02 22.43
N THR A 56 -24.97 24.59 22.37
CA THR A 56 -25.96 25.18 21.48
C THR A 56 -26.68 26.29 22.21
N ASP A 57 -26.48 27.53 21.78
CA ASP A 57 -27.20 28.67 22.34
C ASP A 57 -28.70 28.48 22.01
N ARG A 58 -29.56 28.45 23.05
CA ARG A 58 -31.01 28.17 22.92
C ARG A 58 -31.76 29.16 22.02
N ILE A 59 -31.15 30.31 21.73
CA ILE A 59 -31.73 31.42 20.99
C ILE A 59 -31.21 31.45 19.54
N ASP A 60 -29.91 31.24 19.34
CA ASP A 60 -29.23 31.38 18.04
C ASP A 60 -28.97 30.04 17.31
N GLY A 61 -29.32 28.91 17.94
CA GLY A 61 -29.16 27.58 17.36
C GLY A 61 -27.71 27.09 17.33
N ALA A 62 -27.43 26.09 16.49
CA ALA A 62 -26.08 25.55 16.35
C ALA A 62 -25.18 26.54 15.58
N ARG A 63 -24.06 26.94 16.19
CA ARG A 63 -23.08 27.85 15.59
C ARG A 63 -22.37 27.27 14.34
N LEU A 64 -22.37 25.94 14.19
CA LEU A 64 -21.67 25.25 13.13
C LEU A 64 -22.27 25.58 11.74
N GLN A 65 -21.48 26.23 10.88
CA GLN A 65 -21.92 26.68 9.56
C GLN A 65 -21.46 25.76 8.43
N ARG A 66 -20.28 25.14 8.55
CA ARG A 66 -19.69 24.30 7.49
C ARG A 66 -19.16 23.00 8.04
N VAL A 67 -19.44 21.90 7.34
CA VAL A 67 -18.87 20.58 7.60
C VAL A 67 -18.29 20.06 6.30
N VAL A 68 -16.97 19.87 6.27
CA VAL A 68 -16.25 19.32 5.13
C VAL A 68 -15.77 17.93 5.52
N LEU A 69 -16.30 16.90 4.86
CA LEU A 69 -15.88 15.52 5.05
C LEU A 69 -15.05 15.08 3.84
N ILE A 70 -13.79 14.75 4.07
CA ILE A 70 -12.84 14.28 3.06
C ILE A 70 -12.53 12.83 3.39
N GLY A 71 -12.81 11.93 2.45
CA GLY A 71 -12.59 10.50 2.66
C GLY A 71 -12.79 9.69 1.38
N ASP A 72 -12.44 8.41 1.47
CA ASP A 72 -12.56 7.47 0.36
C ASP A 72 -13.32 6.22 0.80
N HIS A 73 -14.58 6.12 0.36
CA HIS A 73 -15.47 5.00 0.65
C HIS A 73 -15.16 3.73 -0.15
N HIS A 74 -14.22 3.79 -1.10
CA HIS A 74 -13.65 2.64 -1.79
C HIS A 74 -12.40 2.06 -1.10
N GLN A 75 -11.87 2.72 -0.06
CA GLN A 75 -10.83 2.21 0.82
C GLN A 75 -11.41 1.61 2.12
N LEU A 76 -10.53 1.23 3.06
CA LEU A 76 -10.92 0.47 4.26
C LEU A 76 -11.93 1.24 5.15
N PRO A 77 -12.95 0.53 5.67
CA PRO A 77 -13.92 1.10 6.61
C PRO A 77 -13.32 1.25 8.03
N PRO A 78 -14.06 1.83 8.99
CA PRO A 78 -13.71 1.80 10.41
C PRO A 78 -13.53 0.37 10.92
N VAL A 79 -12.56 0.17 11.82
CA VAL A 79 -12.23 -1.15 12.37
C VAL A 79 -13.22 -1.53 13.47
N VAL A 80 -14.06 -2.54 13.21
CA VAL A 80 -14.96 -3.15 14.20
C VAL A 80 -14.37 -4.47 14.67
N LYS A 81 -14.00 -4.55 15.96
CA LYS A 81 -13.30 -5.72 16.53
C LYS A 81 -14.09 -7.02 16.42
N HIS A 82 -15.39 -6.96 16.66
CA HIS A 82 -16.24 -8.14 16.69
C HIS A 82 -17.02 -8.27 15.37
N ALA A 83 -16.75 -9.33 14.62
CA ALA A 83 -17.31 -9.55 13.29
C ALA A 83 -18.85 -9.57 13.27
N ALA A 84 -19.51 -9.93 14.38
CA ALA A 84 -20.97 -9.90 14.47
C ALA A 84 -21.55 -8.49 14.30
N PHE A 85 -20.98 -7.47 14.94
CA PHE A 85 -21.46 -6.08 14.80
C PHE A 85 -21.20 -5.54 13.40
N GLN A 86 -20.12 -5.99 12.75
CA GLN A 86 -19.86 -5.68 11.35
C GLN A 86 -20.92 -6.31 10.44
N LYS A 87 -21.15 -7.63 10.57
CA LYS A 87 -22.01 -8.38 9.65
C LYS A 87 -23.50 -8.12 9.84
N PHE A 88 -23.97 -8.06 11.08
CA PHE A 88 -25.40 -7.94 11.38
C PHE A 88 -25.87 -6.49 11.55
N SER A 89 -25.05 -5.64 12.18
CA SER A 89 -25.42 -4.25 12.47
C SER A 89 -24.82 -3.22 11.52
N ARG A 90 -23.86 -3.62 10.66
CA ARG A 90 -23.09 -2.72 9.78
C ARG A 90 -22.45 -1.55 10.54
N LEU A 91 -21.92 -1.83 11.72
CA LEU A 91 -21.23 -0.82 12.54
C LEU A 91 -19.96 -0.26 11.87
N ASP A 92 -19.43 -0.95 10.85
CA ASP A 92 -18.34 -0.50 10.00
C ASP A 92 -18.79 0.47 8.90
N GLN A 93 -20.05 0.91 8.89
CA GLN A 93 -20.50 1.99 8.02
C GLN A 93 -20.18 3.35 8.64
N SER A 94 -19.29 4.11 8.02
CA SER A 94 -19.05 5.51 8.39
C SER A 94 -20.19 6.41 7.91
N MET A 95 -20.36 7.56 8.60
CA MET A 95 -21.32 8.60 8.19
C MET A 95 -21.05 9.07 6.76
N PHE A 96 -19.77 9.22 6.39
CA PHE A 96 -19.35 9.54 5.03
C PHE A 96 -19.85 8.52 4.00
N THR A 97 -19.61 7.22 4.24
CA THR A 97 -20.10 6.16 3.35
C THR A 97 -21.62 6.13 3.28
N ARG A 98 -22.32 6.41 4.39
CA ARG A 98 -23.78 6.53 4.40
C ARG A 98 -24.27 7.71 3.56
N PHE A 99 -23.64 8.87 3.64
CA PHE A 99 -24.00 10.03 2.83
C PHE A 99 -23.81 9.80 1.35
N VAL A 100 -22.68 9.19 0.95
CA VAL A 100 -22.45 8.81 -0.46
C VAL A 100 -23.55 7.84 -0.93
N ARG A 101 -23.90 6.83 -0.13
CA ARG A 101 -24.98 5.87 -0.45
C ARG A 101 -26.37 6.52 -0.55
N LEU A 102 -26.61 7.59 0.20
CA LEU A 102 -27.87 8.35 0.16
C LEU A 102 -27.93 9.35 -1.01
N GLY A 103 -26.88 9.43 -1.84
CA GLY A 103 -26.84 10.32 -3.00
C GLY A 103 -26.55 11.77 -2.63
N VAL A 104 -25.94 12.04 -1.47
CA VAL A 104 -25.46 13.39 -1.14
C VAL A 104 -24.43 13.80 -2.21
N PRO A 105 -24.58 14.97 -2.85
CA PRO A 105 -23.64 15.44 -3.86
C PRO A 105 -22.22 15.48 -3.30
N CYS A 106 -21.30 14.79 -3.96
CA CYS A 106 -19.89 14.73 -3.59
C CYS A 106 -19.01 15.27 -4.71
N VAL A 107 -17.92 15.95 -4.31
CA VAL A 107 -16.87 16.33 -5.25
C VAL A 107 -15.89 15.16 -5.32
N GLN A 108 -15.85 14.48 -6.46
CA GLN A 108 -14.93 13.38 -6.68
C GLN A 108 -13.66 13.92 -7.36
N LEU A 109 -12.51 13.78 -6.71
CA LEU A 109 -11.21 14.16 -7.28
C LEU A 109 -10.79 13.11 -8.33
N ASP A 110 -10.36 13.57 -9.50
CA ASP A 110 -10.18 12.77 -10.71
C ASP A 110 -8.72 12.59 -11.13
N ARG A 111 -7.74 13.15 -10.42
CA ARG A 111 -6.31 13.05 -10.80
C ARG A 111 -5.41 12.68 -9.63
N GLN A 112 -4.69 11.56 -9.75
CA GLN A 112 -3.70 11.11 -8.77
C GLN A 112 -2.30 11.66 -9.07
N GLY A 113 -1.53 11.98 -8.03
CA GLY A 113 -0.19 12.57 -8.14
C GLY A 113 0.93 11.80 -7.44
N ARG A 114 0.68 10.59 -6.95
CA ARG A 114 1.58 9.89 -6.01
C ARG A 114 2.38 8.76 -6.63
N ALA A 115 1.76 8.00 -7.52
CA ALA A 115 2.28 6.75 -8.06
C ALA A 115 2.41 6.81 -9.58
N ARG A 116 3.15 5.87 -10.18
CA ARG A 116 3.19 5.70 -11.64
C ARG A 116 1.81 5.40 -12.21
N ALA A 117 1.57 5.84 -13.44
CA ALA A 117 0.31 5.60 -14.15
C ALA A 117 -0.03 4.10 -14.25
N GLU A 118 0.97 3.26 -14.51
CA GLU A 118 0.83 1.80 -14.60
C GLU A 118 0.47 1.15 -13.24
N ILE A 119 1.03 1.65 -12.12
CA ILE A 119 0.65 1.18 -10.78
C ILE A 119 -0.76 1.69 -10.43
N ALA A 120 -1.07 2.94 -10.83
CA ALA A 120 -2.40 3.52 -10.62
C ALA A 120 -3.49 2.73 -11.35
N ALA A 121 -3.20 2.17 -12.52
CA ALA A 121 -4.12 1.31 -13.28
C ALA A 121 -4.63 0.10 -12.46
N LEU A 122 -3.80 -0.43 -11.55
CA LEU A 122 -4.16 -1.58 -10.71
C LEU A 122 -5.33 -1.31 -9.76
N TYR A 123 -5.64 -0.04 -9.48
CA TYR A 123 -6.76 0.35 -8.60
C TYR A 123 -7.71 1.40 -9.20
N SER A 124 -7.34 2.12 -10.27
CA SER A 124 -8.17 3.16 -10.88
C SER A 124 -9.50 2.64 -11.42
N TRP A 125 -9.56 1.38 -11.86
CA TRP A 125 -10.80 0.71 -12.29
C TRP A 125 -11.91 0.78 -11.24
N ARG A 126 -11.55 0.84 -9.95
CA ARG A 126 -12.53 0.94 -8.86
C ARG A 126 -13.21 2.31 -8.82
N TYR A 127 -12.55 3.36 -9.31
CA TYR A 127 -13.04 4.74 -9.30
C TYR A 127 -13.72 5.12 -10.63
N ASN A 128 -13.46 4.36 -11.70
CA ASN A 128 -13.99 4.59 -13.05
C ASN A 128 -15.39 4.00 -13.26
N GLN A 129 -16.27 4.08 -12.27
CA GLN A 129 -17.61 3.46 -12.33
C GLN A 129 -18.63 4.31 -13.10
N SER A 130 -18.34 5.60 -13.32
CA SER A 130 -19.20 6.51 -14.09
C SER A 130 -18.61 6.79 -15.47
N PRO A 131 -19.41 6.86 -16.54
CA PRO A 131 -18.95 7.31 -17.85
C PRO A 131 -18.32 8.70 -17.82
N THR A 132 -18.74 9.55 -16.87
CA THR A 132 -18.34 10.95 -16.76
C THR A 132 -17.17 11.19 -15.80
N HIS A 133 -16.69 10.16 -15.11
CA HIS A 133 -15.63 10.31 -14.13
C HIS A 133 -14.62 9.17 -14.21
N ARG A 134 -13.34 9.53 -14.41
CA ARG A 134 -12.22 8.61 -14.44
C ARG A 134 -11.08 9.16 -13.60
N LEU A 135 -10.38 8.26 -12.88
CA LEU A 135 -9.17 8.58 -12.15
C LEU A 135 -7.98 8.56 -13.11
N ASP A 136 -7.56 9.75 -13.53
CA ASP A 136 -6.40 10.03 -14.35
C ASP A 136 -5.18 10.40 -13.50
N ASN A 137 -4.10 10.83 -14.17
CA ASN A 137 -2.83 11.19 -13.54
C ASN A 137 -2.60 12.70 -13.65
N LEU A 138 -1.99 13.30 -12.62
CA LEU A 138 -1.48 14.68 -12.70
C LEU A 138 -0.26 14.75 -13.63
N GLU A 139 -0.09 15.90 -14.28
CA GLU A 139 0.94 16.13 -15.30
C GLU A 139 2.36 15.75 -14.84
N HIS A 140 2.70 16.04 -13.57
CA HIS A 140 4.03 15.74 -13.04
C HIS A 140 4.32 14.25 -12.93
N VAL A 141 3.29 13.39 -12.88
CA VAL A 141 3.46 11.93 -12.91
C VAL A 141 3.85 11.47 -14.31
N LEU A 142 3.32 12.13 -15.34
CA LEU A 142 3.57 11.79 -16.74
C LEU A 142 4.91 12.35 -17.25
N GLN A 143 5.41 13.43 -16.66
CA GLN A 143 6.62 14.11 -17.15
C GLN A 143 7.89 13.83 -16.35
N ARG A 144 7.80 13.56 -15.03
CA ARG A 144 9.00 13.45 -14.20
C ARG A 144 9.74 12.13 -14.49
N PRO A 145 11.08 12.17 -14.74
CA PRO A 145 11.87 10.97 -15.03
C PRO A 145 11.74 9.86 -13.98
N ALA A 146 11.60 10.23 -12.69
CA ALA A 146 11.44 9.26 -11.61
C ALA A 146 10.25 8.30 -11.77
N PHE A 147 9.18 8.72 -12.46
CA PHE A 147 8.02 7.87 -12.76
C PHE A 147 8.13 7.14 -14.11
N LEU A 148 9.05 7.56 -14.97
CA LEU A 148 9.24 7.03 -16.32
C LEU A 148 10.41 6.06 -16.46
N GLN A 149 11.39 6.07 -15.54
CA GLN A 149 12.55 5.17 -15.57
C GLN A 149 12.21 3.80 -14.96
N ALA A 150 12.79 2.71 -15.46
CA ALA A 150 12.60 1.39 -14.87
C ALA A 150 13.19 1.31 -13.44
N ASN A 151 12.79 0.28 -12.71
CA ASN A 151 13.41 -0.04 -11.42
C ASN A 151 14.71 -0.84 -11.69
N PRO A 152 15.91 -0.32 -11.36
CA PRO A 152 17.17 -1.04 -11.57
C PRO A 152 17.12 -2.47 -11.03
N GLY A 153 17.52 -3.45 -11.84
CA GLY A 153 17.56 -4.86 -11.46
C GLY A 153 16.24 -5.61 -11.63
N PHE A 154 15.16 -4.94 -12.03
CA PHE A 154 13.86 -5.57 -12.28
C PHE A 154 13.39 -5.32 -13.71
N ALA A 155 12.87 -6.34 -14.37
CA ALA A 155 12.32 -6.20 -15.72
C ALA A 155 11.07 -5.31 -15.73
N HIS A 156 10.21 -5.49 -14.72
CA HIS A 156 8.94 -4.78 -14.57
C HIS A 156 8.91 -3.94 -13.30
N THR A 157 8.10 -2.88 -13.32
CA THR A 157 7.94 -1.95 -12.20
C THR A 157 6.99 -2.49 -11.14
N PHE A 158 5.99 -3.27 -11.57
CA PHE A 158 5.21 -4.12 -10.72
C PHE A 158 5.14 -5.53 -11.30
N GLN A 159 5.06 -6.53 -10.42
CA GLN A 159 4.93 -7.92 -10.81
C GLN A 159 4.22 -8.73 -9.73
N PHE A 160 3.45 -9.74 -10.15
CA PHE A 160 2.96 -10.78 -9.27
C PHE A 160 3.86 -12.01 -9.38
N VAL A 161 4.31 -12.51 -8.24
CA VAL A 161 5.21 -13.66 -8.11
C VAL A 161 4.41 -14.77 -7.47
N ASP A 162 4.15 -15.84 -8.24
CA ASP A 162 3.53 -17.06 -7.75
C ASP A 162 4.51 -17.77 -6.81
N VAL A 163 4.06 -18.00 -5.58
CA VAL A 163 4.84 -18.71 -4.57
C VAL A 163 4.17 -20.03 -4.28
N GLY A 164 4.75 -21.09 -4.85
CA GLY A 164 4.43 -22.49 -4.59
C GLY A 164 4.67 -22.94 -3.15
N ASP A 165 4.49 -24.23 -2.88
CA ASP A 165 4.73 -24.78 -1.55
C ASP A 165 6.23 -24.80 -1.27
N PHE A 166 6.62 -24.38 -0.07
CA PHE A 166 8.01 -24.40 0.37
C PHE A 166 8.17 -25.48 1.43
N GLN A 167 9.10 -26.42 1.21
CA GLN A 167 9.28 -27.60 2.07
C GLN A 167 7.96 -28.38 2.27
N GLY A 168 7.15 -28.48 1.20
CA GLY A 168 5.86 -29.17 1.20
C GLY A 168 4.76 -28.48 2.00
N LYS A 169 4.93 -27.20 2.36
CA LYS A 169 3.95 -26.41 3.11
C LYS A 169 3.66 -25.07 2.42
N GLY A 170 2.39 -24.70 2.36
CA GLY A 170 1.92 -23.38 1.95
C GLY A 170 1.69 -22.47 3.16
N GLU A 171 0.42 -22.23 3.49
CA GLU A 171 0.05 -21.49 4.71
C GLU A 171 0.22 -22.36 5.97
N ALA A 172 0.70 -21.74 7.04
CA ALA A 172 0.81 -22.33 8.37
C ALA A 172 0.08 -21.44 9.38
N CYS A 173 -0.48 -22.06 10.42
CA CYS A 173 -1.18 -21.36 11.49
C CYS A 173 -0.69 -21.89 12.85
N PRO A 174 0.48 -21.46 13.36
CA PRO A 174 1.03 -21.97 14.62
C PRO A 174 0.14 -21.70 15.84
N THR A 175 -0.62 -20.62 15.80
CA THR A 175 -1.62 -20.23 16.80
C THR A 175 -2.92 -19.89 16.06
N PRO A 176 -4.11 -20.15 16.62
CA PRO A 176 -5.37 -19.83 15.95
C PRO A 176 -5.40 -18.39 15.41
N HIS A 177 -5.75 -18.24 14.13
CA HIS A 177 -5.80 -16.97 13.39
C HIS A 177 -4.45 -16.26 13.18
N PHE A 178 -3.32 -16.92 13.51
CA PHE A 178 -1.98 -16.40 13.31
C PHE A 178 -1.36 -16.99 12.03
N PHE A 179 -1.89 -16.56 10.88
CA PHE A 179 -1.48 -17.08 9.57
C PHE A 179 -0.09 -16.59 9.17
N GLN A 180 0.71 -17.51 8.64
CA GLN A 180 2.07 -17.35 8.18
C GLN A 180 2.29 -18.16 6.90
N ASN A 181 3.25 -17.75 6.08
CA ASN A 181 3.72 -18.50 4.92
C ASN A 181 5.24 -18.30 4.82
N LEU A 182 5.99 -19.35 5.16
CA LEU A 182 7.45 -19.30 5.22
C LEU A 182 8.06 -19.08 3.83
N GLY A 183 7.52 -19.72 2.80
CA GLY A 183 7.99 -19.55 1.42
C GLY A 183 7.90 -18.09 0.96
N GLU A 184 6.73 -17.47 1.16
CA GLU A 184 6.55 -16.05 0.83
C GLU A 184 7.44 -15.14 1.69
N ALA A 185 7.58 -15.41 2.98
CA ALA A 185 8.37 -14.58 3.88
C ALA A 185 9.85 -14.60 3.50
N GLU A 186 10.41 -15.80 3.21
CA GLU A 186 11.78 -15.96 2.74
C GLU A 186 11.98 -15.30 1.36
N TYR A 187 11.02 -15.43 0.43
CA TYR A 187 11.09 -14.78 -0.89
C TYR A 187 11.14 -13.25 -0.76
N VAL A 188 10.23 -12.68 0.04
CA VAL A 188 10.17 -11.22 0.27
C VAL A 188 11.46 -10.70 0.88
N VAL A 189 12.02 -11.41 1.86
CA VAL A 189 13.29 -11.00 2.47
C VAL A 189 14.46 -11.15 1.49
N ALA A 190 14.48 -12.20 0.68
CA ALA A 190 15.50 -12.38 -0.36
C ALA A 190 15.43 -11.25 -1.40
N VAL A 191 14.24 -10.82 -1.83
CA VAL A 191 14.09 -9.66 -2.72
C VAL A 191 14.54 -8.37 -2.05
N TYR A 192 14.20 -8.17 -0.77
CA TYR A 192 14.72 -7.03 -0.01
C TYR A 192 16.25 -7.02 0.04
N GLN A 193 16.88 -8.17 0.31
CA GLN A 193 18.34 -8.30 0.32
C GLN A 193 18.94 -8.01 -1.06
N TYR A 194 18.32 -8.52 -2.13
CA TYR A 194 18.70 -8.22 -3.50
C TYR A 194 18.67 -6.71 -3.79
N MET A 195 17.56 -6.02 -3.46
CA MET A 195 17.44 -4.57 -3.63
C MET A 195 18.54 -3.81 -2.87
N ARG A 196 18.86 -4.23 -1.64
CA ARG A 196 19.90 -3.62 -0.83
C ARG A 196 21.31 -3.84 -1.41
N LEU A 197 21.58 -5.00 -2.01
CA LEU A 197 22.85 -5.28 -2.70
C LEU A 197 23.00 -4.46 -3.99
N LEU A 198 21.90 -4.13 -4.66
CA LEU A 198 21.88 -3.19 -5.79
C LEU A 198 22.04 -1.73 -5.37
N GLY A 199 21.99 -1.41 -4.07
CA GLY A 199 22.16 -0.06 -3.52
C GLY A 199 20.86 0.73 -3.28
N TYR A 200 19.69 0.11 -3.37
CA TYR A 200 18.42 0.79 -3.06
C TYR A 200 18.38 1.24 -1.61
N PRO A 201 17.99 2.49 -1.26
CA PRO A 201 17.91 2.95 0.12
C PRO A 201 16.88 2.15 0.93
N ALA A 202 17.25 1.70 2.12
CA ALA A 202 16.42 0.81 2.94
C ALA A 202 15.12 1.49 3.39
N GLU A 203 15.20 2.78 3.71
CA GLU A 203 14.06 3.62 4.11
C GLU A 203 13.02 3.78 3.00
N LYS A 204 13.41 3.58 1.74
CA LYS A 204 12.53 3.67 0.55
C LYS A 204 11.78 2.37 0.25
N ILE A 205 12.08 1.30 0.99
CA ILE A 205 11.45 0.00 0.83
C ILE A 205 10.57 -0.28 2.04
N SER A 206 9.31 -0.63 1.79
CA SER A 206 8.38 -1.10 2.83
C SER A 206 7.89 -2.50 2.52
N ILE A 207 7.84 -3.35 3.55
CA ILE A 207 7.32 -4.70 3.45
C ILE A 207 5.95 -4.73 4.10
N LEU A 208 4.94 -5.06 3.30
CA LEU A 208 3.56 -5.15 3.72
C LEU A 208 3.07 -6.58 3.66
N THR A 209 2.15 -6.90 4.55
CA THR A 209 1.44 -8.18 4.53
C THR A 209 0.01 -8.00 4.99
N THR A 210 -0.86 -8.95 4.70
CA THR A 210 -2.25 -8.90 5.13
C THR A 210 -2.43 -9.44 6.55
N TYR A 211 -1.49 -10.22 7.09
CA TYR A 211 -1.64 -10.88 8.40
C TYR A 211 -0.56 -10.47 9.41
N ASN A 212 -0.95 -10.27 10.67
CA ASN A 212 0.02 -9.97 11.75
C ASN A 212 0.98 -11.15 11.99
N GLY A 213 0.54 -12.39 11.78
CA GLY A 213 1.41 -13.57 11.92
C GLY A 213 2.59 -13.53 10.96
N GLN A 214 2.30 -13.25 9.70
CA GLN A 214 3.32 -13.05 8.68
C GLN A 214 4.22 -11.85 8.96
N LYS A 215 3.65 -10.75 9.49
CA LYS A 215 4.45 -9.58 9.87
C LYS A 215 5.54 -9.98 10.86
N SER A 216 5.19 -10.69 11.93
CA SER A 216 6.15 -11.16 12.93
C SER A 216 7.19 -12.10 12.30
N LEU A 217 6.76 -13.04 11.46
CA LEU A 217 7.68 -13.95 10.77
C LEU A 217 8.71 -13.21 9.90
N ILE A 218 8.26 -12.24 9.11
CA ILE A 218 9.15 -11.42 8.28
C ILE A 218 10.14 -10.62 9.15
N GLN A 219 9.68 -10.07 10.28
CA GLN A 219 10.56 -9.37 11.23
C GLN A 219 11.64 -10.30 11.79
N ASP A 220 11.28 -11.53 12.15
CA ASP A 220 12.21 -12.52 12.67
C ASP A 220 13.24 -12.93 11.61
N ILE A 221 12.81 -13.19 10.38
CA ILE A 221 13.70 -13.57 9.27
C ILE A 221 14.66 -12.41 8.93
N ILE A 222 14.19 -11.15 8.92
CA ILE A 222 15.06 -9.99 8.70
C ILE A 222 16.09 -9.88 9.83
N ALA A 223 15.68 -10.01 11.09
CA ALA A 223 16.60 -9.95 12.22
C ALA A 223 17.67 -11.06 12.19
N GLN A 224 17.35 -12.21 11.60
CA GLN A 224 18.28 -13.33 11.45
C GLN A 224 19.19 -13.20 10.22
N ARG A 225 18.62 -12.92 9.03
CA ARG A 225 19.33 -12.92 7.74
C ARG A 225 19.98 -11.59 7.38
N CYS A 226 19.46 -10.47 7.88
CA CYS A 226 19.96 -9.13 7.57
C CYS A 226 20.87 -8.54 8.66
N LYS A 227 21.56 -9.39 9.45
CA LYS A 227 22.53 -8.94 10.48
C LYS A 227 23.70 -8.14 9.90
N ASN A 228 24.02 -8.34 8.63
CA ASN A 228 25.09 -7.59 7.97
C ASN A 228 24.67 -6.11 7.81
N PRO A 229 25.51 -5.14 8.22
CA PRO A 229 25.23 -3.70 8.08
C PRO A 229 24.85 -3.25 6.67
N ILE A 230 25.28 -3.97 5.61
CA ILE A 230 24.94 -3.66 4.22
C ILE A 230 23.42 -3.59 4.01
N PHE A 231 22.64 -4.43 4.68
CA PHE A 231 21.20 -4.53 4.44
C PHE A 231 20.38 -3.45 5.13
N GLY A 232 20.74 -3.03 6.35
CA GLY A 232 19.91 -2.11 7.13
C GLY A 232 18.47 -2.63 7.36
N LEU A 233 17.61 -1.77 7.92
CA LEU A 233 16.20 -2.09 8.17
C LEU A 233 15.30 -1.40 7.14
N PRO A 234 14.25 -2.08 6.64
CA PRO A 234 13.28 -1.47 5.75
C PRO A 234 12.55 -0.32 6.47
N GLY A 235 12.10 0.68 5.70
CA GLY A 235 11.41 1.85 6.25
C GLY A 235 10.15 1.49 7.06
N ALA A 236 9.47 0.39 6.71
CA ALA A 236 8.39 -0.16 7.53
C ALA A 236 8.16 -1.65 7.27
N ILE A 237 7.81 -2.40 8.32
CA ILE A 237 7.24 -3.76 8.24
C ILE A 237 5.88 -3.72 8.95
N SER A 238 4.80 -3.76 8.20
CA SER A 238 3.45 -3.56 8.75
C SER A 238 2.38 -4.35 8.02
N THR A 239 1.18 -4.39 8.60
CA THR A 239 0.02 -4.89 7.89
C THR A 239 -0.56 -3.81 6.98
N VAL A 240 -1.20 -4.21 5.87
CA VAL A 240 -1.89 -3.28 4.95
C VAL A 240 -2.86 -2.37 5.71
N ASP A 241 -3.66 -2.95 6.62
CA ASP A 241 -4.64 -2.21 7.43
C ASP A 241 -4.00 -1.14 8.34
N LYS A 242 -2.78 -1.38 8.86
CA LYS A 242 -2.05 -0.41 9.69
C LYS A 242 -1.21 0.60 8.89
N TYR A 243 -1.00 0.35 7.60
CA TYR A 243 -0.18 1.17 6.71
C TYR A 243 -1.02 2.11 5.83
N GLN A 244 -2.29 2.29 6.20
CA GLN A 244 -3.17 3.22 5.52
C GLN A 244 -2.73 4.68 5.73
N GLY A 245 -3.01 5.53 4.74
CA GLY A 245 -2.49 6.90 4.68
C GLY A 245 -1.00 6.98 4.33
N GLN A 246 -0.21 5.94 4.62
CA GLN A 246 1.22 5.90 4.35
C GLN A 246 1.54 5.43 2.93
N GLN A 247 2.77 5.69 2.49
CA GLN A 247 3.27 5.32 1.17
C GLN A 247 4.78 5.18 1.19
N ASN A 248 5.31 4.34 0.31
CA ASN A 248 6.75 4.29 0.06
C ASN A 248 7.06 4.11 -1.43
N ASP A 249 8.31 4.34 -1.79
CA ASP A 249 8.75 4.26 -3.18
C ASP A 249 8.62 2.82 -3.70
N TYR A 250 9.06 1.85 -2.90
CA TYR A 250 8.97 0.42 -3.21
C TYR A 250 8.21 -0.35 -2.14
N VAL A 251 7.27 -1.18 -2.56
CA VAL A 251 6.49 -2.03 -1.67
C VAL A 251 6.63 -3.49 -2.06
N LEU A 252 7.01 -4.32 -1.10
CA LEU A 252 6.97 -5.78 -1.20
C LEU A 252 5.75 -6.27 -0.42
N LEU A 253 4.80 -6.93 -1.09
CA LEU A 253 3.51 -7.32 -0.51
C LEU A 253 3.38 -8.84 -0.45
N SER A 254 3.21 -9.41 0.75
CA SER A 254 2.89 -10.85 0.93
C SER A 254 1.41 -11.05 1.25
N LEU A 255 0.75 -11.92 0.47
CA LEU A 255 -0.69 -12.25 0.59
C LEU A 255 -0.97 -13.44 1.51
N VAL A 256 0.04 -14.27 1.79
CA VAL A 256 0.11 -15.37 2.78
C VAL A 256 -0.74 -16.59 2.46
N ARG A 257 -1.99 -16.38 2.07
CA ARG A 257 -2.98 -17.45 1.99
C ARG A 257 -2.76 -18.36 0.77
N THR A 258 -3.01 -19.64 0.98
CA THR A 258 -2.94 -20.71 -0.02
C THR A 258 -4.22 -21.55 -0.07
N GLU A 259 -5.00 -21.61 1.02
CA GLU A 259 -6.25 -22.40 1.07
C GLU A 259 -7.51 -21.58 0.81
N SER A 260 -7.58 -20.37 1.38
CA SER A 260 -8.74 -19.48 1.20
C SER A 260 -8.30 -18.03 1.13
N VAL A 261 -8.93 -17.23 0.26
CA VAL A 261 -8.58 -15.81 0.02
C VAL A 261 -8.57 -14.99 1.33
N GLY A 262 -9.38 -15.37 2.30
CA GLY A 262 -9.50 -14.68 3.57
C GLY A 262 -10.04 -13.25 3.39
N HIS A 263 -9.51 -12.33 4.18
CA HIS A 263 -10.02 -10.95 4.25
C HIS A 263 -9.51 -10.05 3.11
N VAL A 264 -8.61 -10.54 2.25
CA VAL A 264 -8.22 -9.86 0.99
C VAL A 264 -9.36 -9.85 -0.03
N ARG A 265 -10.37 -10.73 0.15
CA ARG A 265 -11.60 -10.72 -0.66
C ARG A 265 -12.34 -9.38 -0.60
N ASP A 266 -12.14 -8.60 0.46
CA ASP A 266 -12.60 -7.22 0.51
C ASP A 266 -11.80 -6.36 -0.48
N ILE A 267 -12.44 -5.97 -1.59
CA ILE A 267 -11.87 -5.11 -2.63
C ILE A 267 -11.24 -3.84 -2.03
N ARG A 268 -11.82 -3.31 -0.95
CA ARG A 268 -11.28 -2.12 -0.28
C ARG A 268 -9.87 -2.35 0.27
N ARG A 269 -9.63 -3.54 0.81
CA ARG A 269 -8.31 -3.96 1.31
C ARG A 269 -7.33 -4.18 0.17
N LEU A 270 -7.79 -4.75 -0.96
CA LEU A 270 -6.98 -4.88 -2.17
C LEU A 270 -6.54 -3.51 -2.71
N VAL A 271 -7.48 -2.56 -2.84
CA VAL A 271 -7.19 -1.19 -3.30
C VAL A 271 -6.17 -0.51 -2.40
N VAL A 272 -6.29 -0.64 -1.07
CA VAL A 272 -5.28 -0.10 -0.16
C VAL A 272 -3.93 -0.77 -0.39
N ALA A 273 -3.88 -2.10 -0.49
CA ALA A 273 -2.64 -2.85 -0.69
C ALA A 273 -1.90 -2.44 -1.98
N LEU A 274 -2.62 -2.32 -3.11
CA LEU A 274 -2.05 -1.99 -4.42
C LEU A 274 -1.66 -0.51 -4.55
N SER A 275 -2.26 0.37 -3.74
CA SER A 275 -2.00 1.82 -3.82
C SER A 275 -0.83 2.30 -2.95
N ARG A 276 -0.19 1.45 -2.14
CA ARG A 276 0.88 1.88 -1.22
C ARG A 276 2.22 2.22 -1.90
N ALA A 277 2.48 1.65 -3.07
CA ALA A 277 3.71 1.87 -3.84
C ALA A 277 3.65 3.15 -4.68
N ARG A 278 4.77 3.87 -4.78
CA ARG A 278 4.92 4.99 -5.72
C ARG A 278 5.62 4.57 -7.02
N LEU A 279 6.72 3.83 -6.92
CA LEU A 279 7.62 3.49 -8.03
C LEU A 279 7.69 1.99 -8.32
N GLY A 280 7.57 1.12 -7.32
CA GLY A 280 7.56 -0.32 -7.55
C GLY A 280 6.72 -1.13 -6.58
N LEU A 281 6.03 -2.15 -7.12
CA LEU A 281 5.12 -3.01 -6.37
C LEU A 281 5.35 -4.48 -6.73
N TYR A 282 5.90 -5.26 -5.80
CA TYR A 282 6.12 -6.68 -6.01
C TYR A 282 5.22 -7.47 -5.05
N VAL A 283 4.31 -8.27 -5.62
CA VAL A 283 3.29 -9.00 -4.87
C VAL A 283 3.61 -10.48 -4.88
N PHE A 284 3.61 -11.11 -3.71
CA PHE A 284 3.91 -12.53 -3.51
C PHE A 284 2.65 -13.23 -2.99
N GLY A 285 2.27 -14.33 -3.61
CA GLY A 285 1.10 -15.10 -3.21
C GLY A 285 0.87 -16.32 -4.09
N ARG A 286 -0.15 -17.12 -3.76
CA ARG A 286 -0.56 -18.26 -4.59
C ARG A 286 -1.50 -17.83 -5.71
N GLU A 287 -1.02 -17.82 -6.95
CA GLU A 287 -1.78 -17.36 -8.11
C GLU A 287 -3.12 -18.10 -8.25
N ALA A 288 -3.08 -19.44 -8.12
CA ALA A 288 -4.23 -20.31 -8.29
C ALA A 288 -5.38 -19.94 -7.32
N LEU A 289 -5.06 -19.48 -6.11
CA LEU A 289 -6.07 -19.12 -5.11
C LEU A 289 -6.75 -17.80 -5.47
N PHE A 290 -5.97 -16.75 -5.74
CA PHE A 290 -6.52 -15.41 -5.96
C PHE A 290 -7.17 -15.26 -7.33
N SER A 291 -6.70 -16.03 -8.32
CA SER A 291 -7.27 -16.05 -9.67
C SER A 291 -8.70 -16.59 -9.71
N ASN A 292 -9.04 -17.48 -8.77
CA ASN A 292 -10.39 -18.04 -8.65
C ASN A 292 -11.39 -17.08 -7.97
N CYS A 293 -10.93 -15.94 -7.45
CA CYS A 293 -11.78 -14.95 -6.80
C CYS A 293 -12.32 -13.94 -7.82
N TYR A 294 -13.62 -13.99 -8.09
CA TYR A 294 -14.29 -13.09 -9.04
C TYR A 294 -14.08 -11.61 -8.71
N GLU A 295 -14.14 -11.26 -7.42
CA GLU A 295 -13.98 -9.88 -6.95
C GLU A 295 -12.58 -9.30 -7.23
N LEU A 296 -11.57 -10.16 -7.41
CA LEU A 296 -10.17 -9.77 -7.59
C LEU A 296 -9.71 -9.86 -9.05
N THR A 297 -10.56 -10.38 -9.95
CA THR A 297 -10.18 -10.72 -11.34
C THR A 297 -9.64 -9.53 -12.13
N THR A 298 -10.17 -8.32 -11.91
CA THR A 298 -9.72 -7.12 -12.64
C THR A 298 -8.26 -6.79 -12.31
N ALA A 299 -7.92 -6.68 -11.03
CA ALA A 299 -6.57 -6.34 -10.59
C ALA A 299 -5.59 -7.49 -10.87
N PHE A 300 -5.98 -8.74 -10.62
CA PHE A 300 -5.12 -9.90 -10.87
C PHE A 300 -4.94 -10.19 -12.37
N GLY A 301 -5.91 -9.85 -13.21
CA GLY A 301 -5.77 -9.89 -14.66
C GLY A 301 -4.67 -8.96 -15.16
N MET A 302 -4.62 -7.73 -14.63
CA MET A 302 -3.54 -6.78 -14.92
C MET A 302 -2.19 -7.28 -14.37
N LEU A 303 -2.16 -7.79 -13.13
CA LEU A 303 -0.94 -8.33 -12.53
C LEU A 303 -0.35 -9.51 -13.33
N ARG A 304 -1.21 -10.36 -13.92
CA ARG A 304 -0.79 -11.54 -14.70
C ARG A 304 -0.24 -11.19 -16.07
N SER A 305 -0.57 -10.03 -16.63
CA SER A 305 -0.10 -9.62 -17.96
C SER A 305 1.43 -9.60 -18.09
N ARG A 306 2.15 -9.51 -16.96
CA ARG A 306 3.61 -9.42 -16.87
C ARG A 306 4.28 -10.72 -16.36
N GLY A 307 3.59 -11.86 -16.56
CA GLY A 307 4.04 -13.17 -16.09
C GLY A 307 3.85 -13.37 -14.59
N ASN A 308 4.12 -14.59 -14.11
CA ASN A 308 3.92 -15.00 -12.72
C ASN A 308 5.23 -15.37 -11.99
N LYS A 309 6.38 -15.19 -12.63
CA LYS A 309 7.71 -15.43 -12.03
C LYS A 309 8.50 -14.14 -11.97
N LEU A 310 9.32 -13.98 -10.93
CA LEU A 310 10.13 -12.78 -10.75
C LEU A 310 11.17 -12.68 -11.88
N GLN A 311 11.17 -11.57 -12.61
CA GLN A 311 12.11 -11.31 -13.69
C GLN A 311 13.11 -10.22 -13.31
N LEU A 312 14.38 -10.61 -13.22
CA LEU A 312 15.48 -9.76 -12.80
C LEU A 312 16.37 -9.38 -13.99
N VAL A 313 16.98 -8.21 -13.89
CA VAL A 313 17.96 -7.72 -14.87
C VAL A 313 19.32 -7.68 -14.21
N ALA A 314 20.29 -8.43 -14.74
CA ALA A 314 21.65 -8.42 -14.23
C ALA A 314 22.40 -7.15 -14.71
N GLY A 315 23.33 -6.67 -13.88
CA GLY A 315 24.26 -5.60 -14.25
C GLY A 315 23.75 -4.16 -14.07
N GLU A 316 22.53 -3.96 -13.58
CA GLU A 316 22.02 -2.64 -13.20
C GLU A 316 22.23 -2.36 -11.71
N ALA A 317 22.54 -1.12 -11.34
CA ALA A 317 22.70 -0.70 -9.96
C ALA A 317 21.89 0.57 -9.69
N TYR A 318 21.36 0.71 -8.47
CA TYR A 318 20.61 1.90 -8.06
C TYR A 318 21.54 3.12 -7.93
N PRO A 319 21.12 4.34 -8.32
CA PRO A 319 19.81 4.74 -8.84
C PRO A 319 19.67 4.67 -10.38
N HIS A 320 20.70 4.24 -11.10
CA HIS A 320 20.77 4.41 -12.54
C HIS A 320 20.11 3.25 -13.29
N SER A 321 18.98 3.52 -13.96
CA SER A 321 18.51 2.69 -15.06
C SER A 321 18.25 3.60 -16.27
N ASP A 322 18.91 3.29 -17.38
CA ASP A 322 18.69 3.96 -18.67
C ASP A 322 17.45 3.41 -19.39
N ARG A 323 16.83 2.36 -18.84
CA ARG A 323 15.63 1.78 -19.42
C ARG A 323 14.41 2.61 -19.05
N PRO A 324 13.51 2.88 -20.02
CA PRO A 324 12.18 3.32 -19.67
C PRO A 324 11.47 2.22 -18.87
N ALA A 325 10.62 2.63 -17.94
CA ALA A 325 9.62 1.77 -17.33
C ALA A 325 8.84 1.09 -18.46
N ALA A 326 8.73 -0.23 -18.42
CA ALA A 326 8.05 -0.99 -19.47
C ALA A 326 6.63 -0.44 -19.66
N VAL A 327 6.40 0.25 -20.78
CA VAL A 327 5.07 0.69 -21.20
C VAL A 327 4.42 -0.54 -21.84
N ASP A 328 3.37 -1.07 -21.23
CA ASP A 328 2.58 -2.14 -21.83
C ASP A 328 2.09 -1.68 -23.20
N SER A 329 2.29 -2.50 -24.22
CA SER A 329 2.08 -2.21 -25.65
C SER A 329 0.61 -2.04 -26.07
N ASP A 330 -0.32 -1.78 -25.15
CA ASP A 330 -1.77 -1.75 -25.41
C ASP A 330 -2.43 -0.37 -25.18
N THR A 331 -1.66 0.69 -24.98
CA THR A 331 -2.21 2.06 -25.04
C THR A 331 -1.78 2.77 -26.32
N THR A 332 -2.66 2.75 -27.31
CA THR A 332 -2.61 3.60 -28.49
C THR A 332 -2.51 5.08 -28.09
N ALA A 333 -1.32 5.69 -28.23
CA ALA A 333 -1.12 7.01 -28.84
C ALA A 333 0.38 7.41 -28.85
N VAL A 334 0.98 7.30 -30.04
CA VAL A 334 1.93 8.25 -30.64
C VAL A 334 3.00 8.88 -29.71
N VAL A 335 4.14 8.19 -29.56
CA VAL A 335 5.45 8.84 -29.69
C VAL A 335 6.37 7.88 -30.45
N ALA A 336 6.54 8.13 -31.73
CA ALA A 336 7.64 7.56 -32.50
C ALA A 336 8.94 8.25 -32.04
N SER A 337 9.85 7.49 -31.43
CA SER A 337 11.27 7.84 -31.45
C SER A 337 12.11 6.57 -31.40
N THR A 338 12.70 6.30 -32.56
CA THR A 338 13.84 5.44 -32.83
C THR A 338 14.86 5.39 -31.69
N GLY A 339 15.00 4.20 -31.09
CA GLY A 339 16.10 3.85 -30.18
C GLY A 339 16.15 2.33 -30.07
N SER A 340 17.22 1.74 -30.57
CA SER A 340 17.47 0.30 -30.58
C SER A 340 17.25 -0.34 -29.20
N SER A 341 16.26 -1.22 -29.09
CA SER A 341 16.09 -2.10 -27.94
C SER A 341 17.24 -3.10 -27.91
N ALA A 342 18.35 -2.73 -27.26
CA ALA A 342 19.35 -3.70 -26.84
C ALA A 342 18.63 -4.73 -25.96
N GLY A 343 18.55 -5.97 -26.43
CA GLY A 343 17.89 -7.06 -25.73
C GLY A 343 18.57 -7.31 -24.39
N VAL A 344 17.98 -6.77 -23.32
CA VAL A 344 18.45 -7.02 -21.97
C VAL A 344 18.00 -8.43 -21.59
N SER A 345 18.96 -9.31 -21.30
CA SER A 345 18.70 -10.69 -20.90
C SER A 345 18.08 -10.72 -19.50
N ALA A 346 16.75 -10.69 -19.43
CA ALA A 346 16.02 -10.86 -18.19
C ALA A 346 16.20 -12.31 -17.68
N HIS A 347 16.72 -12.46 -16.46
CA HIS A 347 16.83 -13.72 -15.77
C HIS A 347 15.53 -14.01 -15.01
N THR A 348 14.86 -15.11 -15.35
CA THR A 348 13.65 -15.53 -14.64
C THR A 348 14.04 -16.37 -13.43
N VAL A 349 13.60 -15.94 -12.26
CA VAL A 349 13.81 -16.65 -11.00
C VAL A 349 12.71 -17.70 -10.84
N GLU A 350 13.11 -18.96 -10.82
CA GLU A 350 12.20 -20.10 -10.76
C GLU A 350 11.48 -20.21 -9.42
N ASP A 351 12.20 -20.07 -8.31
CA ASP A 351 11.66 -20.28 -6.97
C ASP A 351 12.43 -19.52 -5.88
N VAL A 352 11.98 -19.68 -4.63
CA VAL A 352 12.60 -19.06 -3.44
C VAL A 352 14.05 -19.51 -3.29
N THR A 353 14.37 -20.77 -3.61
CA THR A 353 15.72 -21.30 -3.41
C THR A 353 16.71 -20.73 -4.43
N ALA A 354 16.31 -20.59 -5.69
CA ALA A 354 17.10 -19.95 -6.74
C ALA A 354 17.44 -18.51 -6.36
N LEU A 355 16.47 -17.74 -5.85
CA LEU A 355 16.75 -16.37 -5.39
C LEU A 355 17.69 -16.36 -4.19
N GLY A 356 17.49 -17.27 -3.23
CA GLY A 356 18.35 -17.39 -2.06
C GLY A 356 19.80 -17.67 -2.42
N VAL A 357 20.05 -18.54 -3.41
CA VAL A 357 21.39 -18.83 -3.93
C VAL A 357 21.99 -17.61 -4.62
N LEU A 358 21.21 -16.92 -5.46
CA LEU A 358 21.67 -15.70 -6.14
C LEU A 358 22.09 -14.61 -5.13
N VAL A 359 21.23 -14.34 -4.14
CA VAL A 359 21.50 -13.35 -3.09
C VAL A 359 22.75 -13.76 -2.30
N TYR A 360 22.89 -15.03 -1.93
CA TYR A 360 24.07 -15.52 -1.22
C TYR A 360 25.37 -15.30 -2.01
N GLN A 361 25.36 -15.62 -3.32
CA GLN A 361 26.50 -15.39 -4.20
C GLN A 361 26.86 -13.90 -4.29
N MET A 362 25.86 -13.01 -4.45
CA MET A 362 26.08 -11.56 -4.49
C MET A 362 26.62 -11.01 -3.16
N VAL A 363 26.18 -11.55 -2.02
CA VAL A 363 26.71 -11.17 -0.70
C VAL A 363 28.18 -11.56 -0.57
N GLN A 364 28.55 -12.78 -0.97
CA GLN A 364 29.95 -13.21 -0.93
C GLN A 364 30.84 -12.33 -1.81
N GLN A 365 30.37 -11.97 -3.00
CA GLN A 365 31.08 -11.04 -3.89
C GLN A 365 31.21 -9.64 -3.29
N ALA A 366 30.15 -9.12 -2.66
CA ALA A 366 30.21 -7.81 -2.00
C ALA A 366 31.19 -7.80 -0.81
N GLN A 367 31.22 -8.89 -0.03
CA GLN A 367 32.14 -9.04 1.10
C GLN A 367 33.60 -9.18 0.66
N SER A 368 33.88 -9.93 -0.41
CA SER A 368 35.24 -10.06 -0.93
C SER A 368 35.78 -8.73 -1.48
N MET A 369 34.94 -7.95 -2.16
CA MET A 369 35.30 -6.60 -2.62
C MET A 369 35.57 -5.63 -1.47
N GLN A 370 34.77 -5.69 -0.38
CA GLN A 370 35.02 -4.87 0.82
C GLN A 370 36.32 -5.25 1.53
N GLN A 371 36.64 -6.54 1.62
CA GLN A 371 37.90 -7.00 2.22
C GLN A 371 39.11 -6.59 1.37
N GLN A 372 39.00 -6.63 0.03
CA GLN A 372 40.05 -6.15 -0.86
C GLN A 372 40.26 -4.63 -0.75
N GLN A 373 39.20 -3.84 -0.58
CA GLN A 373 39.30 -2.39 -0.38
C GLN A 373 39.85 -1.98 0.99
N GLN A 374 39.74 -2.84 2.01
CA GLN A 374 40.33 -2.58 3.34
C GLN A 374 41.80 -3.03 3.45
N ALA A 375 42.26 -3.88 2.52
CA ALA A 375 43.62 -4.40 2.48
C ALA A 375 44.60 -3.53 1.65
N VAL A 376 44.07 -2.52 0.95
CA VAL A 376 44.82 -1.48 0.22
C VAL A 376 44.72 -0.19 1.03
#